data_AF-A0A1Z5YT70-F1
#
_entry.id   AF-A0A1Z5YT70-F1
#
_cell.length_a   1.000
_cell.length_b   1.000
_cell.length_c   1.000
_cell.angle_alpha   90.00
_cell.angle_beta   90.00
_cell.angle_gamma   90.00
#
_symmetry.space_group_name_H-M   'P 1'
#
loop_
_entity.id
_entity.type
_entity.pdbx_description
1 polymer ?
#
loop_
_entity_poly.entity_id
_entity_poly.type
_entity_poly.pdbx_seq_one_letter_code
_entity_poly.pdbx_strand_id
1 'polypeptide(L)' 'MDIAAAREIGAGIAVIALAGVGIGLGNIFSTLVSSIARNPASRPHVFGLGMLGFALTEAIALFALLIAFLILFV' A
#
# COMPACT_ATOMS: atom_id res chain seq x y z
N MET A 1 10.41 30.40 4.62
CA MET A 1 9.34 29.65 3.93
C MET A 1 8.06 29.91 4.69
N ASP A 2 6.95 30.11 3.98
CA ASP A 2 5.63 30.19 4.60
C ASP A 2 5.22 28.82 5.17
N ILE A 3 4.63 28.80 6.37
CA ILE A 3 4.20 27.57 7.06
C ILE A 3 3.13 26.86 6.23
N ALA A 4 2.22 27.61 5.60
CA ALA A 4 1.20 27.05 4.72
C ALA A 4 1.84 26.28 3.56
N ALA A 5 2.82 26.90 2.88
CA ALA A 5 3.57 26.25 1.80
C ALA A 5 4.33 25.00 2.28
N ALA A 6 4.88 25.02 3.50
CA ALA A 6 5.56 23.86 4.07
C ALA A 6 4.59 22.70 4.39
N ARG A 7 3.35 22.98 4.81
CA ARG A 7 2.31 21.95 5.02
C ARG A 7 1.91 21.28 3.71
N GLU A 8 1.65 22.04 2.66
CA GLU A 8 1.28 21.49 1.35
C GLU A 8 2.38 20.58 0.79
N ILE A 9 3.64 21.02 0.87
CA ILE A 9 4.78 20.20 0.44
C ILE A 9 4.95 18.95 1.31
N GLY A 10 4.84 19.10 2.64
CA GLY A 10 4.96 18.00 3.59
C GLY A 10 3.88 16.92 3.39
N ALA A 11 2.64 17.32 3.10
CA ALA A 11 1.55 16.41 2.78
C ALA A 11 1.81 15.64 1.48
N GLY A 12 2.34 16.32 0.45
CA GLY A 12 2.77 15.66 -0.80
C GLY A 12 3.91 14.66 -0.58
N ILE A 13 4.87 14.97 0.29
CA ILE A 13 5.98 14.05 0.63
C ILE A 13 5.46 12.84 1.42
N ALA A 14 4.49 13.03 2.32
CA ALA A 14 3.94 11.94 3.13
C ALA A 14 3.34 10.80 2.30
N VAL A 15 2.76 11.11 1.13
CA VAL A 15 2.14 10.10 0.24
C VAL A 15 3.12 9.40 -0.72
N ILE A 16 4.41 9.76 -0.74
CA ILE A 16 5.41 9.10 -1.60
C ILE A 16 5.52 7.59 -1.29
N ALA A 17 5.26 7.19 -0.05
CA ALA A 17 5.23 5.79 0.37
C ALA A 17 4.26 4.92 -0.46
N LEU A 18 3.23 5.51 -1.08
CA LEU A 18 2.26 4.80 -1.93
C LEU A 18 2.92 4.16 -3.16
N ALA A 19 4.05 4.69 -3.64
CA ALA A 19 4.81 4.05 -4.72
C ALA A 19 5.31 2.65 -4.30
N GLY A 20 5.81 2.52 -3.06
CA GLY A 20 6.25 1.25 -2.51
C GLY A 20 5.09 0.27 -2.29
N VAL A 21 3.94 0.77 -1.83
CA VAL A 21 2.70 -0.02 -1.70
C VAL A 21 2.27 -0.55 -3.06
N GLY A 22 2.24 0.28 -4.11
CA GLY A 22 1.87 -0.14 -5.46
C GLY A 22 2.76 -1.26 -5.99
N ILE A 23 4.08 -1.17 -5.78
CA ILE A 23 5.04 -2.23 -6.13
C ILE A 23 4.76 -3.50 -5.31
N GLY A 24 4.55 -3.37 -4.00
CA GLY A 24 4.26 -4.48 -3.10
C GLY A 24 3.00 -5.25 -3.51
N LEU A 25 1.91 -4.54 -3.80
CA LEU A 25 0.65 -5.13 -4.27
C LEU A 25 0.82 -5.80 -5.63
N GLY A 26 1.53 -5.17 -6.57
CA GLY A 26 1.84 -5.77 -7.86
C GLY A 26 2.56 -7.11 -7.71
N ASN A 27 3.54 -7.19 -6.82
CA ASN A 27 4.30 -8.41 -6.55
C ASN A 27 3.45 -9.49 -5.86
N ILE A 28 2.63 -9.12 -4.87
CA ILE A 28 1.74 -10.04 -4.14
C ILE A 28 0.76 -10.67 -5.11
N PHE A 29 0.02 -9.87 -5.88
CA PHE A 29 -1.00 -10.39 -6.78
C PHE A 29 -0.41 -11.12 -7.99
N SER A 30 0.70 -10.65 -8.56
CA SER A 30 1.40 -11.36 -9.64
C SER A 30 1.84 -12.76 -9.19
N THR A 31 2.43 -12.86 -8.00
CA THR A 31 2.86 -14.13 -7.42
C THR A 31 1.68 -15.03 -7.12
N LEU A 32 0.61 -14.49 -6.50
CA LEU A 32 -0.62 -15.24 -6.19
C LEU A 32 -1.25 -15.84 -7.45
N VAL A 33 -1.40 -15.04 -8.51
CA VAL A 33 -1.96 -15.49 -9.79
C VAL A 33 -1.07 -16.56 -10.43
N SER A 34 0.25 -16.35 -10.46
CA SER A 34 1.21 -17.31 -11.00
C SER A 34 1.19 -18.64 -10.23
N SER A 35 1.16 -18.60 -8.90
CA SER A 35 1.08 -19.80 -8.05
C SER A 35 -0.20 -20.60 -8.30
N ILE A 36 -1.36 -19.92 -8.37
CA ILE A 36 -2.65 -20.56 -8.65
C ILE A 36 -2.69 -21.11 -10.08
N ALA A 37 -2.16 -20.39 -11.06
CA ALA A 37 -2.12 -20.84 -12.45
C ALA A 37 -1.27 -22.11 -12.61
N ARG A 38 -0.15 -22.24 -11.88
CA ARG A 38 0.71 -23.42 -11.90
C ARG A 38 0.12 -24.60 -11.14
N ASN A 39 -0.64 -24.34 -10.07
CA ASN A 39 -1.32 -25.39 -9.30
C ASN A 39 -2.69 -24.88 -8.78
N PRO A 40 -3.78 -25.07 -9.54
CA PRO A 40 -5.11 -24.58 -9.14
C PRO A 40 -5.62 -25.13 -7.81
N ALA A 41 -5.22 -26.34 -7.43
CA ALA A 41 -5.61 -26.97 -6.16
C ALA A 41 -4.98 -26.28 -4.93
N SER A 42 -3.93 -25.48 -5.13
CA SER A 42 -3.28 -24.72 -4.04
C SER A 42 -4.07 -23.49 -3.61
N ARG A 43 -5.03 -23.01 -4.42
CA ARG A 43 -5.81 -21.78 -4.18
C ARG A 43 -6.33 -21.62 -2.74
N PRO A 44 -7.02 -22.59 -2.11
CA PRO A 44 -7.52 -22.43 -0.74
C PRO A 44 -6.41 -22.20 0.31
N HIS A 45 -5.19 -22.65 0.04
CA HIS A 45 -4.05 -22.50 0.95
C HIS A 45 -3.35 -21.15 0.77
N VAL A 46 -3.22 -20.66 -0.47
CA VAL A 46 -2.44 -19.45 -0.78
C VAL A 46 -3.27 -18.17 -0.83
N PHE A 47 -4.57 -18.27 -1.12
CA PHE A 47 -5.41 -17.07 -1.27
C PHE A 47 -5.53 -16.27 0.02
N GLY A 48 -5.77 -16.94 1.15
CA GLY A 48 -5.83 -16.27 2.46
C GLY A 48 -4.52 -15.57 2.83
N LEU A 49 -3.38 -16.20 2.55
CA LEU A 49 -2.05 -15.60 2.76
C LEU A 49 -1.82 -14.39 1.84
N GLY A 50 -2.22 -14.48 0.57
CA GLY A 50 -2.17 -13.36 -0.36
C GLY A 50 -3.01 -12.17 0.10
N MET A 51 -4.23 -12.43 0.59
CA MET A 51 -5.11 -11.38 1.12
C MET A 51 -4.60 -10.77 2.42
N LEU A 52 -3.98 -11.57 3.30
CA LEU A 52 -3.30 -11.07 4.50
C LEU A 52 -2.15 -10.12 4.11
N GLY A 53 -1.31 -10.54 3.17
CA GLY A 53 -0.22 -9.70 2.65
C GLY A 53 -0.72 -8.40 2.02
N PHE A 54 -1.79 -8.46 1.24
CA PHE A 54 -2.49 -7.29 0.71
C PHE A 54 -2.94 -6.34 1.83
N ALA A 55 -3.66 -6.84 2.84
CA ALA A 55 -4.19 -6.02 3.92
C ALA A 55 -3.08 -5.33 4.73
N LEU A 56 -1.99 -6.03 5.00
CA LEU A 56 -0.82 -5.46 5.69
C LEU A 56 -0.12 -4.38 4.84
N THR A 57 -0.03 -4.59 3.53
CA THR A 57 0.57 -3.61 2.60
C THR A 57 -0.32 -2.36 2.48
N GLU A 58 -1.63 -2.53 2.39
CA GLU A 58 -2.61 -1.43 2.37
C GLU A 58 -2.64 -0.64 3.68
N ALA A 59 -2.43 -1.28 4.84
CA ALA A 59 -2.34 -0.56 6.10
C ALA A 59 -1.26 0.53 6.07
N ILE A 60 -0.14 0.29 5.37
CA ILE A 60 0.93 1.29 5.18
C ILE A 60 0.45 2.45 4.31
N ALA A 61 -0.33 2.18 3.26
CA ALA A 61 -0.94 3.24 2.44
C ALA A 61 -1.90 4.10 3.24
N LEU A 62 -2.74 3.47 4.07
CA LEU A 62 -3.69 4.18 4.94
C LEU A 62 -2.96 5.04 5.97
N PHE A 63 -1.84 4.58 6.53
CA PHE A 63 -1.02 5.42 7.42
C PHE A 63 -0.39 6.60 6.69
N ALA A 64 0.15 6.42 5.48
CA ALA A 64 0.68 7.53 4.69
C ALA A 64 -0.39 8.59 4.39
N LEU A 65 -1.60 8.14 4.03
CA LEU A 65 -2.75 9.02 3.79
C LEU A 65 -3.22 9.73 5.07
N LEU A 66 -3.26 9.02 6.20
CA LEU A 66 -3.61 9.59 7.50
C LEU A 66 -2.64 10.72 7.88
N ILE A 67 -1.33 10.50 7.75
CA ILE A 67 -0.33 11.52 8.04
C ILE A 67 -0.48 12.72 7.11
N ALA A 68 -0.76 12.51 5.82
CA ALA A 68 -1.01 13.61 4.89
C ALA A 68 -2.22 14.46 5.32
N PHE A 69 -3.32 13.82 5.74
CA PHE A 69 -4.48 14.56 6.27
C PHE A 69 -4.21 15.30 7.56
N LEU A 70 -3.43 14.72 8.48
CA LEU A 70 -3.02 15.42 9.70
C LEU A 70 -2.19 16.66 9.35
N ILE A 71 -1.26 16.56 8.39
CA ILE A 71 -0.45 17.72 7.96
C ILE A 71 -1.32 18.82 7.34
N LEU A 72 -2.34 18.47 6.56
CA LEU A 72 -3.19 19.45 5.87
C LEU A 72 -4.21 20.12 6.80
N PHE A 73 -4.80 19.36 7.71
CA PHE A 73 -6.03 19.76 8.40
C PHE A 73 -5.89 19.93 9.93
N VAL A 74 -4.77 19.54 10.53
CA VAL A 74 -4.49 19.72 11.97
C VAL A 74 -3.30 20.66 12.16
#